data_AF-A0A0A1PSH4-F1
#
_entry.id   AF-A0A0A1PSH4-F1
#
_cell.length_a   1.000
_cell.length_b   1.000
_cell.length_c   1.000
_cell.angle_alpha   90.00
_cell.angle_beta   90.00
_cell.angle_gamma   90.00
#
_symmetry.space_group_name_H-M   'P 1'
#
loop_
_entity.id
_entity.type
_entity.pdbx_description
1 polymer ?
#
loop_
_entity_poly.entity_id
_entity_poly.type
_entity_poly.pdbx_seq_one_letter_code
_entity_poly.pdbx_strand_id
1 'polypeptide(L)'
;MNPAQYFIAINPVGLTGAAATRYVRDVREHLTWIHRTVSGRILLNCIRRPSFPIEIRPHPTAECNAVGGAEQKAAGAAWTGVVTYTPFAFSAHGSCALLPAGQTFGRLWDEILFHELVHVFRNATGRWNTAPALSFGMRQYDDNEEFIAVLCSNIYVSDRSNRIKSGLRAGHADFSAMAPADAARFGLFMSSKAAFGLVKQFCSDNPIFTKALSDKLADVEYNPIADYYRYPKLCETLSVIGDLKDRARMIDALVAMRIPRAVAAQLIMGIP
;
A
#
# COMPACT_ATOMS: atom_id res chain seq x y z
N MET A 1 -16.85 7.66 -9.89
CA MET A 1 -17.04 8.52 -8.70
C MET A 1 -16.98 9.99 -9.13
N ASN A 2 -17.54 10.92 -8.35
CA ASN A 2 -17.33 12.36 -8.56
C ASN A 2 -16.14 12.83 -7.68
N PRO A 3 -14.97 13.18 -8.25
CA PRO A 3 -13.79 13.58 -7.47
C PRO A 3 -14.03 14.79 -6.55
N ALA A 4 -14.90 15.71 -6.96
CA ALA A 4 -15.19 16.91 -6.17
C ALA A 4 -15.83 16.59 -4.80
N GLN A 5 -16.58 15.50 -4.68
CA GLN A 5 -17.13 15.05 -3.39
C GLN A 5 -16.05 14.66 -2.39
N TYR A 6 -14.85 14.36 -2.88
CA TYR A 6 -13.68 13.95 -2.11
C TYR A 6 -12.64 15.06 -1.98
N PHE A 7 -12.96 16.29 -2.42
CA PHE A 7 -12.02 17.42 -2.49
C PHE A 7 -10.80 17.13 -3.36
N ILE A 8 -10.96 16.29 -4.38
CA ILE A 8 -9.93 15.97 -5.38
C ILE A 8 -10.20 16.78 -6.65
N ALA A 9 -9.23 17.62 -7.01
CA ALA A 9 -9.18 18.31 -8.29
C ALA A 9 -8.23 17.56 -9.24
N ILE A 10 -8.64 17.39 -10.50
CA ILE A 10 -7.78 16.84 -11.56
C ILE A 10 -7.34 18.03 -12.44
N ASN A 11 -6.07 18.38 -12.37
CA ASN A 11 -5.50 19.53 -13.06
C ASN A 11 -4.58 19.08 -14.20
N PRO A 12 -5.00 19.16 -15.48
CA PRO A 12 -4.17 18.76 -16.62
C PRO A 12 -3.11 19.83 -16.97
N VAL A 13 -2.44 20.39 -15.97
CA VAL A 13 -1.45 21.46 -16.16
C VAL A 13 -0.39 21.05 -17.18
N GLY A 14 -0.06 21.97 -18.09
CA GLY A 14 0.86 21.71 -19.21
C GLY A 14 0.26 20.95 -20.40
N LEU A 15 -0.98 20.46 -20.31
CA LEU A 15 -1.70 19.83 -21.41
C LEU A 15 -2.80 20.75 -21.96
N THR A 16 -3.12 20.61 -23.24
CA THR A 16 -4.21 21.37 -23.89
C THR A 16 -5.08 20.47 -24.77
N GLY A 17 -6.26 20.97 -25.15
CA GLY A 17 -7.16 20.32 -26.12
C GLY A 17 -7.50 18.86 -25.78
N ALA A 18 -7.30 17.97 -26.77
CA ALA A 18 -7.61 16.55 -26.66
C ALA A 18 -6.75 15.83 -25.60
N ALA A 19 -5.49 16.23 -25.42
CA ALA A 19 -4.59 15.63 -24.43
C ALA A 19 -5.05 15.92 -23.00
N ALA A 20 -5.42 17.18 -22.71
CA ALA A 20 -5.98 17.56 -21.41
C ALA A 20 -7.30 16.83 -21.11
N THR A 21 -8.18 16.73 -22.10
CA THR A 21 -9.47 16.01 -21.98
C THR A 21 -9.25 14.52 -21.68
N ARG A 22 -8.33 13.89 -22.41
CA ARG A 22 -7.95 12.49 -22.21
C ARG A 22 -7.37 12.27 -20.82
N TYR A 23 -6.45 13.11 -20.37
CA TYR A 23 -5.88 13.03 -19.03
C TYR A 23 -6.95 13.04 -17.94
N VAL A 24 -7.85 14.01 -17.98
CA VAL A 24 -8.93 14.14 -16.98
C VAL A 24 -9.84 12.92 -16.99
N ARG A 25 -10.18 12.41 -18.18
CA ARG A 25 -10.99 11.19 -18.32
C ARG A 25 -10.29 9.98 -17.70
N ASP A 26 -9.04 9.74 -18.08
CA ASP A 26 -8.28 8.55 -17.68
C ASP A 26 -8.05 8.56 -16.14
N VAL A 27 -7.65 9.69 -15.55
CA VAL A 27 -7.52 9.82 -14.08
C VAL A 27 -8.87 9.58 -13.37
N ARG A 28 -9.97 10.12 -13.90
CA ARG A 28 -11.32 9.92 -13.32
C ARG A 28 -11.75 8.46 -13.39
N GLU A 29 -11.39 7.76 -14.46
CA GLU A 29 -11.64 6.33 -14.62
C GLU A 29 -10.89 5.52 -13.56
N HIS A 30 -9.59 5.79 -13.38
CA HIS A 30 -8.77 5.08 -12.39
C HIS A 30 -9.26 5.33 -10.96
N LEU A 31 -9.60 6.58 -10.62
CA LEU A 31 -10.26 6.90 -9.35
C LEU A 31 -11.59 6.14 -9.19
N THR A 32 -12.33 5.95 -10.28
CA THR A 32 -13.58 5.18 -10.25
C THR A 32 -13.34 3.69 -10.01
N TRP A 33 -12.27 3.12 -10.56
CA TRP A 33 -11.85 1.75 -10.26
C TRP A 33 -11.47 1.60 -8.79
N ILE A 34 -10.64 2.51 -8.26
CA ILE A 34 -10.30 2.57 -6.83
C ILE A 34 -11.57 2.64 -5.97
N HIS A 35 -12.48 3.56 -6.24
CA HIS A 35 -13.72 3.73 -5.47
C HIS A 35 -14.66 2.51 -5.52
N ARG A 36 -14.56 1.65 -6.53
CA ARG A 36 -15.35 0.41 -6.58
C ARG A 36 -14.88 -0.62 -5.56
N THR A 37 -13.65 -0.52 -5.06
CA THR A 37 -13.12 -1.44 -4.06
C THR A 37 -13.47 -1.01 -2.63
N VAL A 38 -13.46 -1.95 -1.69
CA VAL A 38 -13.71 -1.68 -0.26
C VAL A 38 -12.56 -0.86 0.32
N SER A 39 -11.32 -1.29 0.08
CA SER A 39 -10.08 -0.59 0.46
C SER A 39 -10.02 0.83 -0.10
N GLY A 40 -10.37 1.03 -1.37
CA GLY A 40 -10.41 2.33 -2.03
C GLY A 40 -11.43 3.28 -1.42
N ARG A 41 -12.64 2.82 -1.12
CA ARG A 41 -13.62 3.67 -0.40
C ARG A 41 -13.14 4.05 1.00
N ILE A 42 -12.49 3.13 1.71
CA ILE A 42 -11.94 3.42 3.04
C ILE A 42 -10.88 4.52 2.93
N LEU A 43 -9.92 4.39 2.01
CA LEU A 43 -8.87 5.40 1.79
C LEU A 43 -9.46 6.76 1.39
N LEU A 44 -10.31 6.77 0.36
CA LEU A 44 -10.91 7.99 -0.17
C LEU A 44 -11.73 8.74 0.89
N ASN A 45 -12.46 8.01 1.76
CA ASN A 45 -13.18 8.64 2.87
C ASN A 45 -12.25 9.23 3.93
N CYS A 46 -11.09 8.60 4.21
CA CYS A 46 -10.13 9.10 5.18
C CYS A 46 -9.39 10.37 4.72
N ILE A 47 -9.22 10.55 3.41
CA ILE A 47 -8.58 11.74 2.81
C ILE A 47 -9.56 12.84 2.43
N ARG A 48 -10.87 12.57 2.43
CA ARG A 48 -11.93 13.56 2.15
C ARG A 48 -11.98 14.63 3.24
N ARG A 49 -11.20 15.70 3.08
CA ARG A 49 -11.06 16.79 4.05
C ARG A 49 -11.13 18.15 3.34
N PRO A 50 -12.11 19.02 3.65
CA PRO A 50 -12.18 20.36 3.04
C PRO A 50 -10.93 21.21 3.33
N SER A 51 -10.32 21.01 4.49
CA SER A 51 -9.11 21.73 4.92
C SER A 51 -7.81 21.19 4.32
N PHE A 52 -7.87 20.12 3.53
CA PHE A 52 -6.72 19.49 2.89
C PHE A 52 -7.14 19.03 1.48
N PRO A 53 -7.40 19.96 0.55
CA PRO A 53 -7.77 19.61 -0.81
C PRO A 53 -6.60 18.90 -1.50
N ILE A 54 -6.94 18.03 -2.45
CA ILE A 54 -5.99 17.19 -3.17
C ILE A 54 -5.99 17.59 -4.64
N GLU A 55 -4.81 17.75 -5.21
CA GLU A 55 -4.62 17.94 -6.65
C GLU A 55 -3.92 16.74 -7.27
N ILE A 56 -4.51 16.18 -8.32
CA ILE A 56 -3.85 15.21 -9.19
C ILE A 56 -3.49 15.92 -10.49
N ARG A 57 -2.20 15.92 -10.84
CA ARG A 57 -1.65 16.60 -12.02
C ARG A 57 -0.66 15.72 -12.77
N PRO A 58 -0.37 15.96 -14.07
CA PRO A 58 0.62 15.18 -14.80
C PRO A 58 1.97 15.14 -14.08
N HIS A 59 2.67 14.01 -14.17
CA HIS A 59 4.06 13.94 -13.76
C HIS A 59 4.91 14.86 -14.65
N PRO A 60 5.80 15.69 -14.09
CA PRO A 60 6.53 16.70 -14.86
C PRO A 60 7.50 16.10 -15.89
N THR A 61 7.97 14.88 -15.65
CA THR A 61 8.78 14.11 -16.60
C THR A 61 7.95 13.03 -17.29
N ALA A 62 8.37 12.64 -18.50
CA ALA A 62 7.79 11.49 -19.21
C ALA A 62 8.28 10.13 -18.67
N GLU A 63 9.04 10.14 -17.56
CA GLU A 63 9.61 8.95 -16.97
C GLU A 63 8.53 8.05 -16.36
N CYS A 64 8.91 6.80 -16.12
CA CYS A 64 8.06 5.85 -15.46
C CYS A 64 8.00 6.15 -13.95
N ASN A 65 7.22 7.16 -13.56
CA ASN A 65 7.13 7.57 -12.16
C ASN A 65 5.78 8.22 -11.82
N ALA A 66 5.44 8.17 -10.53
CA ALA A 66 4.38 8.93 -9.90
C ALA A 66 4.84 9.33 -8.49
N VAL A 67 4.33 10.44 -7.97
CA VAL A 67 4.69 10.89 -6.61
C VAL A 67 3.46 11.43 -5.90
N GLY A 68 3.18 10.89 -4.72
CA GLY A 68 2.16 11.35 -3.79
C GLY A 68 2.77 12.04 -2.58
N GLY A 69 2.09 13.05 -2.04
CA GLY A 69 2.56 13.73 -0.84
C GLY A 69 1.76 14.98 -0.52
N ALA A 70 2.45 16.00 -0.01
CA ALA A 70 1.87 17.31 0.25
C ALA A 70 2.79 18.43 -0.21
N GLU A 71 2.20 19.56 -0.57
CA GLU A 71 2.92 20.78 -0.92
C GLU A 71 2.24 22.03 -0.36
N GLN A 72 3.02 23.09 -0.19
CA GLN A 72 2.52 24.45 -0.03
C GLN A 72 2.65 25.17 -1.37
N LYS A 73 1.53 25.55 -1.99
CA LYS A 73 1.54 26.23 -3.29
C LYS A 73 2.20 27.62 -3.25
N ALA A 74 2.18 28.25 -2.08
CA ALA A 74 2.90 29.48 -1.78
C ALA A 74 3.45 29.38 -0.36
N ALA A 75 4.56 30.07 -0.08
CA ALA A 75 5.14 30.10 1.27
C ALA A 75 4.09 30.58 2.29
N GLY A 76 3.89 29.79 3.35
CA GLY A 76 2.89 30.08 4.39
C GLY A 76 1.43 29.73 4.04
N ALA A 77 1.16 29.23 2.83
CA ALA A 77 -0.16 28.71 2.49
C ALA A 77 -0.47 27.40 3.26
N ALA A 78 -1.76 27.07 3.36
CA ALA A 78 -2.18 25.78 3.87
C ALA A 78 -1.61 24.65 3.00
N TRP A 79 -1.22 23.55 3.65
CA TRP A 79 -0.78 22.35 2.96
C TRP A 79 -1.92 21.74 2.15
N THR A 80 -1.60 21.28 0.95
CA THR A 80 -2.52 20.56 0.06
C THR A 80 -1.93 19.21 -0.31
N GLY A 81 -2.77 18.22 -0.50
CA GLY A 81 -2.33 16.94 -1.05
C GLY A 81 -1.99 17.08 -2.52
N VAL A 82 -0.93 16.43 -2.97
CA VAL A 82 -0.55 16.42 -4.37
C VAL A 82 -0.22 15.01 -4.83
N VAL A 83 -0.68 14.66 -6.03
CA VAL A 83 -0.23 13.49 -6.76
C VAL A 83 0.23 13.94 -8.15
N THR A 84 1.49 13.74 -8.48
CA THR A 84 2.01 13.88 -9.84
C THR A 84 1.95 12.51 -10.51
N TYR A 85 1.05 12.35 -11.48
CA TYR A 85 0.70 11.06 -12.05
C TYR A 85 0.26 11.19 -13.50
N THR A 86 0.86 10.38 -14.38
CA THR A 86 0.56 10.34 -15.81
C THR A 86 0.02 8.96 -16.20
N PRO A 87 -1.31 8.79 -16.34
CA PRO A 87 -1.93 7.50 -16.69
C PRO A 87 -1.27 6.75 -17.85
N PHE A 88 -0.94 7.48 -18.92
CA PHE A 88 -0.38 6.88 -20.13
C PHE A 88 1.01 6.26 -19.90
N ALA A 89 1.80 6.77 -18.96
CA ALA A 89 3.13 6.25 -18.66
C ALA A 89 3.10 4.78 -18.23
N PHE A 90 2.04 4.36 -17.53
CA PHE A 90 1.85 2.99 -17.03
C PHE A 90 1.04 2.10 -17.99
N SER A 91 0.73 2.57 -19.19
CA SER A 91 0.08 1.74 -20.22
C SER A 91 1.07 0.82 -20.93
N ALA A 92 0.55 -0.17 -21.68
CA ALA A 92 1.36 -1.07 -22.51
C ALA A 92 2.19 -0.34 -23.60
N HIS A 93 1.93 0.95 -23.83
CA HIS A 93 2.66 1.78 -24.79
C HIS A 93 3.34 2.99 -24.11
N GLY A 94 3.34 3.03 -22.77
CA GLY A 94 3.95 4.09 -21.99
C GLY A 94 5.43 3.86 -21.69
N SER A 95 6.05 4.83 -21.02
CA SER A 95 7.46 4.74 -20.59
C SER A 95 7.73 3.59 -19.61
N CYS A 96 6.71 3.11 -18.89
CA CYS A 96 6.82 1.95 -18.01
C CYS A 96 6.71 0.59 -18.72
N ALA A 97 6.39 0.56 -20.02
CA ALA A 97 6.15 -0.69 -20.74
C ALA A 97 7.41 -1.54 -20.98
N LEU A 98 8.60 -0.95 -20.87
CA LEU A 98 9.88 -1.58 -21.20
C LEU A 98 10.48 -2.44 -20.09
N LEU A 99 9.75 -2.67 -18.99
CA LEU A 99 10.32 -3.36 -17.84
C LEU A 99 10.28 -4.89 -18.00
N PRO A 100 11.24 -5.62 -17.39
CA PRO A 100 11.35 -7.06 -17.53
C PRO A 100 10.06 -7.79 -17.15
N ALA A 101 9.81 -8.91 -17.84
CA ALA A 101 8.77 -9.86 -17.45
C ALA A 101 9.02 -10.30 -15.98
N GLY A 102 8.08 -10.00 -15.09
CA GLY A 102 8.22 -10.23 -13.64
C GLY A 102 8.33 -8.97 -12.78
N GLN A 103 8.53 -7.78 -13.38
CA GLN A 103 8.56 -6.48 -12.69
C GLN A 103 7.30 -5.65 -12.96
N THR A 104 6.14 -6.32 -12.93
CA THR A 104 4.84 -5.75 -13.28
C THR A 104 3.85 -5.74 -12.11
N PHE A 105 4.25 -6.19 -10.92
CA PHE A 105 3.37 -6.37 -9.76
C PHE A 105 3.14 -5.04 -9.03
N GLY A 106 1.88 -4.74 -8.70
CA GLY A 106 1.46 -3.46 -8.13
C GLY A 106 1.71 -2.25 -9.04
N ARG A 107 1.58 -2.42 -10.37
CA ARG A 107 1.88 -1.39 -11.38
C ARG A 107 0.75 -1.04 -12.32
N LEU A 108 -0.43 -1.63 -12.16
CA LEU A 108 -1.58 -1.16 -12.91
C LEU A 108 -1.87 0.28 -12.51
N TRP A 109 -2.49 1.00 -13.43
CA TRP A 109 -2.64 2.44 -13.32
C TRP A 109 -3.32 2.87 -12.02
N ASP A 110 -4.35 2.12 -11.61
CA ASP A 110 -5.07 2.30 -10.36
C ASP A 110 -4.29 1.83 -9.13
N GLU A 111 -3.44 0.81 -9.24
CA GLU A 111 -2.56 0.35 -8.15
C GLU A 111 -1.51 1.42 -7.82
N ILE A 112 -0.87 2.02 -8.85
CA ILE A 112 0.07 3.14 -8.66
C ILE A 112 -0.65 4.36 -8.09
N LEU A 113 -1.80 4.72 -8.64
CA LEU A 113 -2.55 5.86 -8.12
C LEU A 113 -3.02 5.62 -6.68
N PHE A 114 -3.39 4.39 -6.33
CA PHE A 114 -3.73 4.03 -4.95
C PHE A 114 -2.53 4.19 -4.01
N HIS A 115 -1.34 3.73 -4.41
CA HIS A 115 -0.08 3.94 -3.68
C HIS A 115 0.16 5.41 -3.37
N GLU A 116 0.10 6.27 -4.39
CA GLU A 116 0.32 7.71 -4.19
C GLU A 116 -0.74 8.35 -3.28
N LEU A 117 -1.99 7.89 -3.35
CA LEU A 117 -3.05 8.36 -2.46
C LEU A 117 -2.83 7.93 -1.01
N VAL A 118 -2.09 6.84 -0.74
CA VAL A 118 -1.68 6.48 0.62
C VAL A 118 -0.66 7.49 1.16
N HIS A 119 0.29 7.94 0.34
CA HIS A 119 1.20 9.02 0.73
C HIS A 119 0.47 10.33 1.04
N VAL A 120 -0.52 10.70 0.21
CA VAL A 120 -1.39 11.84 0.48
C VAL A 120 -2.16 11.65 1.79
N PHE A 121 -2.68 10.46 2.05
CA PHE A 121 -3.38 10.14 3.30
C PHE A 121 -2.51 10.34 4.54
N ARG A 122 -1.26 9.90 4.47
CA ARG A 122 -0.30 10.04 5.57
C ARG A 122 0.00 11.51 5.87
N ASN A 123 0.14 12.35 4.84
CA ASN A 123 0.23 13.80 5.01
C ASN A 123 -1.06 14.42 5.54
N ALA A 124 -2.22 14.06 4.98
CA ALA A 124 -3.53 14.61 5.34
C ALA A 124 -3.92 14.33 6.80
N THR A 125 -3.31 13.32 7.42
CA THR A 125 -3.51 12.97 8.84
C THR A 125 -2.39 13.47 9.75
N GLY A 126 -1.37 14.16 9.22
CA GLY A 126 -0.22 14.64 10.00
C GLY A 126 0.62 13.50 10.58
N ARG A 127 0.61 12.33 9.92
CA ARG A 127 1.32 11.12 10.36
C ARG A 127 2.48 10.74 9.47
N TRP A 128 2.75 11.52 8.41
CA TRP A 128 3.94 11.34 7.59
C TRP A 128 5.20 11.27 8.45
N ASN A 129 5.94 10.17 8.32
CA ASN A 129 7.14 9.89 9.08
C ASN A 129 8.18 9.22 8.19
N THR A 130 8.99 10.04 7.52
CA THR A 130 10.25 9.61 6.92
C THR A 130 11.25 9.32 8.03
N ALA A 131 11.05 8.19 8.70
CA ALA A 131 12.05 7.54 9.55
C ALA A 131 13.33 7.26 8.72
N PRO A 132 14.47 6.96 9.34
CA PRO A 132 15.66 6.56 8.58
C PRO A 132 15.35 5.35 7.68
N ALA A 133 16.12 5.23 6.60
CA ALA A 133 15.99 4.14 5.65
C ALA A 133 15.90 2.78 6.37
N LEU A 134 14.98 1.94 5.91
CA LEU A 134 14.78 0.61 6.48
C LEU A 134 16.00 -0.25 6.21
N SER A 135 16.41 -1.01 7.23
CA SER A 135 17.61 -1.85 7.18
C SER A 135 17.24 -3.33 7.01
N PHE A 136 18.23 -4.12 6.59
CA PHE A 136 18.14 -5.58 6.47
C PHE A 136 16.94 -6.04 5.62
N GLY A 137 16.12 -6.97 6.13
CA GLY A 137 15.00 -7.61 5.41
C GLY A 137 13.85 -6.68 5.00
N MET A 138 13.95 -5.37 5.25
CA MET A 138 12.97 -4.38 4.81
C MET A 138 13.56 -3.32 3.86
N ARG A 139 14.81 -3.46 3.42
CA ARG A 139 15.49 -2.48 2.55
C ARG A 139 14.76 -2.26 1.21
N GLN A 140 14.06 -3.27 0.70
CA GLN A 140 13.29 -3.20 -0.54
C GLN A 140 12.14 -2.19 -0.52
N TYR A 141 11.77 -1.71 0.66
CA TYR A 141 10.75 -0.67 0.82
C TYR A 141 11.35 0.74 0.92
N ASP A 142 12.66 0.92 0.95
CA ASP A 142 13.34 2.21 1.18
C ASP A 142 13.10 2.81 2.57
N ASP A 143 11.89 3.27 2.88
CA ASP A 143 11.53 3.89 4.16
C ASP A 143 10.17 3.44 4.70
N ASN A 144 9.75 4.02 5.83
CA ASN A 144 8.50 3.67 6.49
C ASN A 144 7.25 4.08 5.67
N GLU A 145 7.29 5.20 4.93
CA GLU A 145 6.13 5.66 4.16
C GLU A 145 5.94 4.80 2.92
N GLU A 146 7.03 4.44 2.25
CA GLU A 146 6.99 3.49 1.14
C GLU A 146 6.59 2.07 1.59
N PHE A 147 7.06 1.62 2.76
CA PHE A 147 6.55 0.38 3.37
C PHE A 147 5.04 0.41 3.56
N ILE A 148 4.50 1.48 4.16
CA ILE A 148 3.06 1.63 4.39
C ILE A 148 2.28 1.67 3.07
N ALA A 149 2.80 2.40 2.08
CA ALA A 149 2.15 2.55 0.79
C ALA A 149 2.16 1.24 -0.02
N VAL A 150 3.26 0.47 -0.02
CA VAL A 150 3.30 -0.89 -0.59
C VAL A 150 2.37 -1.84 0.17
N LEU A 151 2.38 -1.84 1.51
CA LEU A 151 1.50 -2.68 2.34
C LEU A 151 0.03 -2.44 1.98
N CYS A 152 -0.39 -1.17 1.93
CA CYS A 152 -1.75 -0.80 1.59
C CYS A 152 -2.10 -1.14 0.13
N SER A 153 -1.17 -0.94 -0.79
CA SER A 153 -1.36 -1.30 -2.21
C SER A 153 -1.54 -2.81 -2.38
N ASN A 154 -0.77 -3.63 -1.67
CA ASN A 154 -0.96 -5.09 -1.67
C ASN A 154 -2.30 -5.51 -1.04
N ILE A 155 -2.77 -4.82 0.00
CA ILE A 155 -4.14 -5.02 0.53
C ILE A 155 -5.19 -4.63 -0.52
N TYR A 156 -4.99 -3.53 -1.26
CA TYR A 156 -5.88 -3.12 -2.36
C TYR A 156 -5.91 -4.15 -3.50
N VAL A 157 -4.76 -4.72 -3.86
CA VAL A 157 -4.67 -5.80 -4.85
C VAL A 157 -5.38 -7.05 -4.36
N SER A 158 -5.22 -7.43 -3.08
CA SER A 158 -5.88 -8.61 -2.50
C SER A 158 -7.37 -8.40 -2.22
N ASP A 159 -7.88 -7.17 -2.20
CA ASP A 159 -9.30 -6.85 -2.06
C ASP A 159 -10.14 -7.62 -3.09
N ARG A 160 -11.09 -8.43 -2.63
CA ARG A 160 -11.94 -9.28 -3.51
C ARG A 160 -12.86 -8.46 -4.42
N SER A 161 -13.15 -7.22 -4.03
CA SER A 161 -13.92 -6.28 -4.85
C SER A 161 -13.07 -5.60 -5.93
N ASN A 162 -11.74 -5.67 -5.83
CA ASN A 162 -10.87 -5.34 -6.95
C ASN A 162 -10.94 -6.46 -8.00
N ARG A 163 -11.20 -6.09 -9.26
CA ARG A 163 -11.31 -7.02 -10.39
C ARG A 163 -10.13 -6.93 -11.36
N ILE A 164 -9.26 -5.95 -11.17
CA ILE A 164 -8.12 -5.65 -12.04
C ILE A 164 -6.88 -5.66 -11.15
N LYS A 165 -6.00 -6.64 -11.34
CA LYS A 165 -4.91 -6.95 -10.42
C LYS A 165 -3.68 -7.40 -11.20
N SER A 166 -2.52 -6.85 -10.89
CA SER A 166 -1.23 -7.38 -11.39
C SER A 166 -0.58 -8.39 -10.44
N GLY A 167 -1.05 -8.44 -9.18
CA GLY A 167 -0.52 -9.30 -8.13
C GLY A 167 0.27 -8.50 -7.07
N LEU A 168 0.68 -9.18 -6.00
CA LEU A 168 1.35 -8.56 -4.86
C LEU A 168 2.82 -8.31 -5.17
N ARG A 169 3.33 -7.14 -4.79
CA ARG A 169 4.73 -6.77 -5.00
C ARG A 169 5.55 -6.89 -3.72
N ALA A 170 6.81 -7.32 -3.84
CA ALA A 170 7.69 -7.59 -2.71
C ALA A 170 8.23 -6.32 -2.03
N GLY A 171 8.27 -5.19 -2.74
CA GLY A 171 8.83 -3.93 -2.27
C GLY A 171 8.43 -2.75 -3.15
N HIS A 172 9.10 -1.62 -2.93
CA HIS A 172 8.91 -0.38 -3.68
C HIS A 172 9.77 -0.34 -4.96
N ALA A 173 11.04 -0.73 -4.89
CA ALA A 173 12.03 -0.39 -5.92
C ALA A 173 11.90 -1.15 -7.25
N ASP A 174 11.63 -2.46 -7.22
CA ASP A 174 11.77 -3.32 -8.41
C ASP A 174 10.45 -3.88 -8.94
N PHE A 175 9.34 -3.67 -8.22
CA PHE A 175 8.02 -4.21 -8.54
C PHE A 175 8.02 -5.72 -8.81
N SER A 176 8.94 -6.44 -8.18
CA SER A 176 9.03 -7.90 -8.25
C SER A 176 7.83 -8.55 -7.56
N ALA A 177 7.48 -9.75 -8.00
CA ALA A 177 6.47 -10.55 -7.35
C ALA A 177 6.84 -10.82 -5.88
N MET A 178 5.88 -10.64 -4.97
CA MET A 178 6.02 -11.10 -3.60
C MET A 178 6.16 -12.62 -3.57
N ALA A 179 7.10 -13.14 -2.77
CA ALA A 179 7.24 -14.57 -2.61
C ALA A 179 5.95 -15.18 -2.02
N PRO A 180 5.53 -16.40 -2.42
CA PRO A 180 4.31 -17.01 -1.90
C PRO A 180 4.25 -17.11 -0.36
N ALA A 181 5.40 -17.34 0.28
CA ALA A 181 5.50 -17.39 1.74
C ALA A 181 5.22 -16.03 2.40
N ASP A 182 5.65 -14.92 1.79
CA ASP A 182 5.37 -13.55 2.27
C ASP A 182 3.92 -13.13 2.01
N ALA A 183 3.36 -13.60 0.90
CA ALA A 183 1.98 -13.34 0.48
C ALA A 183 0.95 -14.09 1.33
N ALA A 184 1.36 -15.19 1.95
CA ALA A 184 0.50 -15.98 2.83
C ALA A 184 0.12 -15.21 4.10
N ARG A 185 -0.94 -15.67 4.76
CA ARG A 185 -1.36 -15.12 6.05
C ARG A 185 -0.22 -15.21 7.08
N PHE A 186 0.02 -14.12 7.79
CA PHE A 186 1.19 -13.91 8.66
C PHE A 186 2.57 -13.91 7.99
N GLY A 187 2.68 -14.15 6.68
CA GLY A 187 3.95 -14.24 5.95
C GLY A 187 4.88 -13.06 6.20
N LEU A 188 4.36 -11.85 6.08
CA LEU A 188 5.08 -10.61 6.38
C LEU A 188 5.71 -10.59 7.79
N PHE A 189 4.98 -11.10 8.80
CA PHE A 189 5.51 -11.13 10.16
C PHE A 189 6.58 -12.19 10.32
N MET A 190 6.59 -13.24 9.49
CA MET A 190 7.58 -14.31 9.55
C MET A 190 8.86 -13.95 8.80
N SER A 191 8.80 -13.08 7.79
CA SER A 191 9.95 -12.73 6.98
C SER A 191 10.80 -11.59 7.53
N SER A 192 10.32 -10.86 8.54
CA SER A 192 11.12 -9.79 9.13
C SER A 192 10.67 -9.42 10.55
N LYS A 193 11.67 -9.31 11.43
CA LYS A 193 11.48 -8.78 12.80
C LYS A 193 10.96 -7.35 12.82
N ALA A 194 11.31 -6.55 11.83
CA ALA A 194 10.88 -5.15 11.76
C ALA A 194 9.39 -5.01 11.38
N ALA A 195 8.79 -6.01 10.73
CA ALA A 195 7.42 -5.97 10.25
C ALA A 195 6.43 -5.63 11.37
N PHE A 196 6.56 -6.32 12.52
CA PHE A 196 5.68 -6.10 13.65
C PHE A 196 5.71 -4.65 14.14
N GLY A 197 6.91 -4.07 14.28
CA GLY A 197 7.09 -2.68 14.72
C GLY A 197 6.43 -1.68 13.77
N LEU A 198 6.65 -1.85 12.46
CA LEU A 198 6.11 -0.97 11.43
C LEU A 198 4.57 -1.04 11.34
N VAL A 199 4.00 -2.26 11.32
CA VAL A 199 2.55 -2.44 11.28
C VAL A 199 1.89 -1.93 12.56
N LYS A 200 2.50 -2.19 13.72
CA LYS A 200 2.04 -1.67 15.02
C LYS A 200 2.02 -0.14 15.03
N GLN A 201 3.10 0.49 14.56
CA GLN A 201 3.17 1.95 14.46
C GLN A 201 2.07 2.48 13.54
N PHE A 202 1.91 1.92 12.34
CA PHE A 202 0.88 2.37 11.40
C PHE A 202 -0.54 2.26 11.98
N CYS A 203 -0.83 1.15 12.66
CA CYS A 203 -2.12 0.94 13.34
C CYS A 203 -2.35 1.93 14.50
N SER A 204 -1.29 2.40 15.15
CA SER A 204 -1.35 3.41 16.21
C SER A 204 -1.51 4.83 15.64
N ASP A 205 -0.83 5.13 14.53
CA ASP A 205 -0.87 6.44 13.88
C ASP A 205 -2.23 6.73 13.23
N ASN A 206 -2.83 5.70 12.62
CA ASN A 206 -4.05 5.82 11.82
C ASN A 206 -5.14 4.80 12.18
N PRO A 207 -5.56 4.70 13.46
CA PRO A 207 -6.43 3.61 13.94
C PRO A 207 -7.78 3.55 13.24
N ILE A 208 -8.34 4.69 12.80
CA ILE A 208 -9.62 4.72 12.08
C ILE A 208 -9.50 4.00 10.73
N PHE A 209 -8.45 4.29 9.97
CA PHE A 209 -8.22 3.71 8.65
C PHE A 209 -7.85 2.23 8.75
N THR A 210 -6.87 1.91 9.59
CA THR A 210 -6.35 0.54 9.74
C THR A 210 -7.39 -0.38 10.36
N LYS A 211 -8.19 0.08 11.33
CA LYS A 211 -9.29 -0.71 11.87
C LYS A 211 -10.40 -0.94 10.83
N ALA A 212 -10.73 0.04 10.00
CA ALA A 212 -11.69 -0.15 8.92
C ALA A 212 -11.21 -1.20 7.90
N LEU A 213 -9.93 -1.18 7.52
CA LEU A 213 -9.34 -2.23 6.68
C LEU A 213 -9.41 -3.61 7.37
N SER A 214 -9.03 -3.68 8.65
CA SER A 214 -9.10 -4.91 9.44
C SER A 214 -10.51 -5.50 9.50
N ASP A 215 -11.50 -4.68 9.85
CA ASP A 215 -12.88 -5.13 10.04
C ASP A 215 -13.56 -5.51 8.71
N LYS A 216 -13.29 -4.77 7.62
CA LYS A 216 -13.99 -4.93 6.34
C LYS A 216 -13.31 -5.87 5.35
N LEU A 217 -12.00 -6.09 5.50
CA LEU A 217 -11.19 -6.95 4.62
C LEU A 217 -10.52 -8.08 5.42
N ALA A 218 -11.24 -8.56 6.42
CA ALA A 218 -10.72 -9.48 7.42
C ALA A 218 -10.44 -10.90 6.88
N ASP A 219 -11.05 -11.25 5.74
CA ASP A 219 -10.91 -12.55 5.07
C ASP A 219 -10.10 -12.46 3.78
N VAL A 220 -9.48 -11.30 3.53
CA VAL A 220 -8.53 -11.14 2.43
C VAL A 220 -7.24 -11.86 2.79
N GLU A 221 -6.68 -12.60 1.83
CA GLU A 221 -5.51 -13.46 2.03
C GLU A 221 -4.30 -12.69 2.57
N TYR A 222 -3.99 -11.55 1.96
CA TYR A 222 -2.95 -10.64 2.41
C TYR A 222 -3.57 -9.42 3.10
N ASN A 223 -3.64 -9.44 4.43
CA ASN A 223 -3.99 -8.28 5.24
C ASN A 223 -3.26 -8.30 6.61
N PRO A 224 -1.96 -7.96 6.65
CA PRO A 224 -1.18 -7.94 7.88
C PRO A 224 -1.74 -7.01 8.98
N ILE A 225 -2.52 -5.99 8.60
CA ILE A 225 -3.23 -5.12 9.53
C ILE A 225 -4.33 -5.88 10.28
N ALA A 226 -5.13 -6.69 9.56
CA ALA A 226 -6.15 -7.53 10.17
C ALA A 226 -5.54 -8.58 11.10
N ASP A 227 -4.44 -9.20 10.67
CA ASP A 227 -3.70 -10.16 11.48
C ASP A 227 -3.15 -9.52 12.76
N TYR A 228 -2.56 -8.32 12.67
CA TYR A 228 -2.09 -7.56 13.82
C TYR A 228 -3.20 -7.26 14.83
N TYR A 229 -4.36 -6.75 14.38
CA TYR A 229 -5.46 -6.43 15.30
C TYR A 229 -6.05 -7.66 15.99
N ARG A 230 -6.13 -8.79 15.28
CA ARG A 230 -6.75 -10.01 15.80
C ARG A 230 -5.79 -10.85 16.65
N TYR A 231 -4.51 -10.89 16.29
CA TYR A 231 -3.51 -11.77 16.90
C TYR A 231 -2.17 -11.07 17.18
N PRO A 232 -2.16 -9.92 17.90
CA PRO A 232 -0.96 -9.09 18.02
C PRO A 232 0.23 -9.84 18.63
N LYS A 233 -0.01 -10.66 19.66
CA LYS A 233 1.04 -11.47 20.32
C LYS A 233 1.63 -12.52 19.37
N LEU A 234 0.79 -13.14 18.53
CA LEU A 234 1.25 -14.11 17.54
C LEU A 234 2.12 -13.43 16.50
N CYS A 235 1.68 -12.30 15.95
CA CYS A 235 2.47 -11.53 14.99
C CYS A 235 3.83 -11.11 15.58
N GLU A 236 3.85 -10.61 16.81
CA GLU A 236 5.10 -10.27 17.51
C GLU A 236 6.04 -11.47 17.64
N THR A 237 5.49 -12.61 18.03
CA THR A 237 6.26 -13.83 18.21
C THR A 237 6.82 -14.33 16.88
N LEU A 238 5.99 -14.38 15.84
CA LEU A 238 6.39 -14.77 14.48
C LEU A 238 7.50 -13.86 13.94
N SER A 239 7.46 -12.56 14.24
CA SER A 239 8.55 -11.62 13.90
C SER A 239 9.85 -11.85 14.65
N VAL A 240 9.81 -12.50 15.82
CA VAL A 240 11.04 -12.86 16.54
C VAL A 240 11.57 -14.23 16.10
N ILE A 241 10.68 -15.19 15.84
CA ILE A 241 11.07 -16.59 15.57
C ILE A 241 11.13 -16.94 14.09
N GLY A 242 10.61 -16.12 13.19
CA GLY A 242 10.59 -16.39 11.75
C GLY A 242 11.97 -16.63 11.13
N ASP A 243 13.00 -16.02 11.71
CA ASP A 243 14.40 -16.25 11.34
C ASP A 243 14.97 -17.58 11.84
N LEU A 244 14.24 -18.34 12.68
CA LEU A 244 14.68 -19.64 13.16
C LEU A 244 14.52 -20.69 12.06
N LYS A 245 15.63 -21.33 11.69
CA LYS A 245 15.62 -22.50 10.79
C LYS A 245 15.05 -23.76 11.44
N ASP A 246 14.93 -23.77 12.77
CA ASP A 246 14.49 -24.92 13.56
C ASP A 246 12.96 -24.93 13.75
N ARG A 247 12.28 -25.63 12.85
CA ARG A 247 10.82 -25.78 12.84
C ARG A 247 10.28 -26.36 14.16
N ALA A 248 11.00 -27.25 14.83
CA ALA A 248 10.55 -27.83 16.08
C ALA A 248 10.51 -26.77 17.19
N ARG A 249 11.57 -25.95 17.29
CA ARG A 249 11.60 -24.83 18.24
C ARG A 249 10.54 -23.77 17.95
N MET A 250 10.22 -23.52 16.67
CA MET A 250 9.13 -22.62 16.31
C MET A 250 7.77 -23.18 16.78
N ILE A 251 7.50 -24.46 16.55
CA ILE A 251 6.27 -25.12 17.03
C ILE A 251 6.18 -25.04 18.55
N ASP A 252 7.27 -25.34 19.27
CA ASP A 252 7.29 -25.30 20.73
C ASP A 252 7.06 -23.88 21.28
N ALA A 253 7.62 -22.84 20.63
CA ALA A 253 7.36 -21.45 20.97
C ALA A 253 5.87 -21.09 20.80
N LEU A 254 5.23 -21.51 19.69
CA LEU A 254 3.79 -21.30 19.47
C LEU A 254 2.93 -22.06 20.49
N VAL A 255 3.33 -23.29 20.85
CA VAL A 255 2.64 -24.09 21.87
C VAL A 255 2.73 -23.42 23.25
N ALA A 256 3.86 -22.82 23.60
CA ALA A 256 4.01 -22.06 24.84
C ALA A 256 3.05 -20.85 24.91
N MET A 257 2.59 -20.34 23.76
CA MET A 257 1.57 -19.30 23.66
C MET A 257 0.13 -19.83 23.67
N ARG A 258 -0.07 -21.10 24.02
CA ARG A 258 -1.37 -21.81 24.04
C ARG A 258 -1.99 -22.03 22.65
N ILE A 259 -1.19 -22.04 21.59
CA ILE A 259 -1.65 -22.48 20.27
C ILE A 259 -1.57 -24.02 20.25
N PRO A 260 -2.66 -24.73 19.88
CA PRO A 260 -2.62 -26.19 19.81
C PRO A 260 -1.49 -26.67 18.88
N ARG A 261 -0.73 -27.69 19.30
CA ARG A 261 0.46 -28.16 18.56
C ARG A 261 0.16 -28.48 17.09
N ALA A 262 -1.01 -29.06 16.79
CA ALA A 262 -1.43 -29.34 15.42
C ALA A 262 -1.59 -28.05 14.59
N VAL A 263 -2.17 -27.00 15.16
CA VAL A 263 -2.33 -25.69 14.51
C VAL A 263 -0.97 -25.01 14.36
N ALA A 264 -0.12 -25.05 15.39
CA ALA A 264 1.25 -24.54 15.31
C ALA A 264 2.05 -25.25 14.20
N ALA A 265 1.97 -26.58 14.12
CA ALA A 265 2.63 -27.34 13.05
C ALA A 265 2.11 -26.94 11.66
N GLN A 266 0.80 -26.75 11.49
CA GLN A 266 0.24 -26.27 10.22
C GLN A 266 0.75 -24.88 9.82
N LEU A 267 0.83 -23.95 10.78
CA LEU A 267 1.39 -22.61 10.54
C LEU A 267 2.86 -22.67 10.10
N ILE A 268 3.65 -23.58 10.67
CA ILE A 268 5.08 -23.72 10.37
C ILE A 268 5.35 -24.58 9.12
N MET A 269 4.51 -25.56 8.80
CA MET A 269 4.68 -26.41 7.61
C MET A 269 4.42 -25.65 6.30
N GLY A 270 3.68 -24.54 6.34
CA GLY A 270 3.49 -23.64 5.20
C GLY A 270 4.71 -22.77 4.87
N ILE A 271 5.75 -22.80 5.71
CA ILE A 271 7.02 -22.10 5.45
C ILE A 271 7.91 -23.00 4.57
N PRO A 272 8.41 -22.52 3.42
CA PRO A 272 9.41 -23.23 2.63
C PRO A 272 10.70 -23.46 3.41
#